data_AF-A0A5R9AT30-F1
#
_entry.id   AF-A0A5R9AT30-F1
#
_cell.length_a   1.000
_cell.length_b   1.000
_cell.length_c   1.000
_cell.angle_alpha   90.00
_cell.angle_beta   90.00
_cell.angle_gamma   90.00
#
_symmetry.space_group_name_H-M   'P 1'
#
loop_
_entity.id
_entity.type
_entity.pdbx_description
1 polymer ?
#
loop_
_entity_poly.entity_id
_entity_poly.type
_entity_poly.pdbx_seq_one_letter_code
_entity_poly.pdbx_strand_id
1 'polypeptide(L)'
;MKKTELDKIAKDYFKANKGEKSLIVTSDGQAFVNENAAKLHVNTNKAKKKLTFETYTTGVVDTSKNDEGKVDVVEFPLNEKAIKAFKLGDLQKMAEDLKIDVAELDTKQKIADAINTLKAEA
;
A
#
# COMPACT_ATOMS: atom_id res chain seq x y z
N MET A 1 -5.92 17.52 -5.81
CA MET A 1 -4.45 17.37 -5.74
C MET A 1 -3.95 16.50 -6.88
N LYS A 2 -2.65 16.51 -7.18
CA LYS A 2 -2.07 15.51 -8.10
C LYS A 2 -1.89 14.18 -7.34
N LYS A 3 -2.02 13.04 -8.03
CA LYS A 3 -1.89 11.69 -7.44
C LYS A 3 -0.60 11.54 -6.62
N THR A 4 0.50 12.07 -7.14
CA THR A 4 1.82 12.11 -6.47
C THR A 4 1.84 12.78 -5.10
N GLU A 5 0.94 13.73 -4.83
CA GLU A 5 0.81 14.36 -3.51
C GLU A 5 0.03 13.47 -2.54
N LEU A 6 -0.98 12.75 -3.02
CA LEU A 6 -1.78 11.80 -2.23
C LEU A 6 -0.92 10.61 -1.79
N ASP A 7 -0.08 10.09 -2.69
CA ASP A 7 0.91 9.05 -2.38
C ASP A 7 1.92 9.49 -1.32
N LYS A 8 2.36 10.75 -1.35
CA LYS A 8 3.27 11.30 -0.34
C LYS A 8 2.60 11.35 1.03
N ILE A 9 1.33 11.77 1.08
CA ILE A 9 0.52 11.80 2.32
C ILE A 9 0.36 10.37 2.86
N ALA A 10 0.07 9.39 2.01
CA ALA A 10 -0.04 8.00 2.42
C ALA A 10 1.28 7.44 2.96
N LYS A 11 2.40 7.70 2.28
CA LYS A 11 3.74 7.29 2.74
C LYS A 11 4.10 7.90 4.08
N ASP A 12 3.85 9.19 4.27
CA ASP A 12 4.16 9.88 5.53
C ASP A 12 3.29 9.34 6.67
N TYR A 13 2.01 9.12 6.41
CA TYR A 13 1.08 8.54 7.38
C TYR A 13 1.52 7.15 7.84
N PHE A 14 1.90 6.25 6.93
CA PHE A 14 2.37 4.91 7.30
C PHE A 14 3.74 4.92 8.00
N LYS A 15 4.61 5.90 7.69
CA LYS A 15 5.86 6.10 8.45
C LYS A 15 5.59 6.48 9.91
N ALA A 16 4.62 7.37 10.12
CA ALA A 16 4.24 7.83 11.46
C ALA A 16 3.38 6.79 12.22
N ASN A 17 2.55 6.01 11.51
CA ASN A 17 1.57 5.08 12.08
C ASN A 17 1.86 3.64 11.64
N LYS A 18 2.96 3.07 12.14
CA LYS A 18 3.45 1.72 11.77
C LYS A 18 2.48 0.56 12.09
N GLY A 19 1.41 0.80 12.85
CA GLY A 19 0.37 -0.18 13.17
C GLY A 19 -0.85 -0.16 12.24
N GLU A 20 -0.98 0.89 11.43
CA GLU A 20 -2.13 1.08 10.55
C GLU A 20 -1.99 0.30 9.25
N LYS A 21 -3.06 -0.39 8.87
CA LYS A 21 -3.04 -1.36 7.76
C LYS A 21 -3.67 -0.82 6.48
N SER A 22 -4.45 0.25 6.62
CA SER A 22 -5.18 0.87 5.54
C SER A 22 -5.36 2.35 5.85
N LEU A 23 -5.28 3.16 4.81
CA LEU A 23 -5.48 4.59 4.88
C LEU A 23 -6.27 5.01 3.66
N ILE A 24 -7.25 5.89 3.84
CA ILE A 24 -8.04 6.45 2.75
C ILE A 24 -7.66 7.92 2.65
N VAL A 25 -7.11 8.32 1.51
CA VAL A 25 -6.77 9.73 1.27
C VAL A 25 -7.76 10.30 0.28
N THR A 26 -8.38 11.41 0.67
CA THR A 26 -9.34 12.13 -0.18
C THR A 26 -8.59 13.10 -1.09
N SER A 27 -9.19 13.43 -2.23
CA SER A 27 -8.59 14.31 -3.25
C SER A 27 -8.29 15.75 -2.80
N ASP A 28 -8.75 16.15 -1.61
CA ASP A 28 -8.39 17.37 -0.89
C ASP A 28 -7.19 17.23 0.07
N GLY A 29 -6.61 16.03 0.17
CA GLY A 29 -5.41 15.74 0.95
C GLY A 29 -5.67 15.33 2.40
N GLN A 30 -6.91 15.01 2.77
CA GLN A 30 -7.22 14.49 4.09
C GLN A 30 -7.10 12.97 4.14
N ALA A 31 -6.61 12.46 5.28
CA ALA A 31 -6.30 11.05 5.46
C ALA A 31 -7.18 10.46 6.57
N PHE A 32 -7.81 9.33 6.29
CA PHE A 32 -8.79 8.67 7.15
C PHE A 32 -8.49 7.18 7.28
N VAL A 33 -8.54 6.67 8.50
CA VAL A 33 -8.39 5.22 8.77
C VAL A 33 -9.70 4.46 8.60
N ASN A 34 -10.82 5.17 8.59
CA ASN A 34 -12.17 4.61 8.55
C ASN A 34 -12.91 5.08 7.29
N GLU A 35 -13.42 4.11 6.53
CA GLU A 35 -14.18 4.36 5.30
C GLU A 35 -15.45 5.17 5.54
N ASN A 36 -16.15 4.97 6.67
CA ASN A 36 -17.35 5.74 6.99
C ASN A 36 -17.02 7.22 7.22
N ALA A 37 -15.86 7.52 7.80
CA ALA A 37 -15.40 8.89 8.02
C ALA A 37 -15.03 9.56 6.70
N ALA A 38 -14.30 8.85 5.82
CA ALA A 38 -13.96 9.33 4.48
C ALA A 38 -15.21 9.57 3.62
N LYS A 39 -16.17 8.64 3.63
CA LYS A 39 -17.46 8.77 2.93
C LYS A 39 -18.26 9.94 3.48
N LEU A 40 -18.30 10.11 4.80
CA LEU A 40 -19.00 11.25 5.41
C LEU A 40 -18.35 12.57 4.97
N HIS A 41 -17.03 12.67 4.98
CA HIS A 41 -16.30 13.85 4.52
C HIS A 41 -16.62 14.20 3.07
N VAL A 42 -16.54 13.20 2.18
CA VAL A 42 -16.84 13.36 0.75
C VAL A 42 -18.30 13.77 0.52
N ASN A 43 -19.24 13.18 1.24
CA ASN A 43 -20.68 13.45 1.09
C ASN A 43 -21.12 14.77 1.74
N THR A 44 -20.50 15.18 2.84
CA THR A 44 -20.82 16.43 3.56
C THR A 44 -20.03 17.62 3.04
N ASN A 45 -19.19 17.40 2.02
CA ASN A 45 -18.41 18.45 1.38
C ASN A 45 -19.31 19.55 0.82
N LYS A 46 -19.36 20.68 1.54
CA LYS A 46 -20.13 21.87 1.17
C LYS A 46 -19.61 22.54 -0.11
N ALA A 47 -18.42 22.19 -0.59
CA ALA A 47 -17.79 22.82 -1.74
C ALA A 47 -18.41 22.43 -3.10
N LYS A 48 -19.46 21.58 -3.15
CA LYS A 48 -20.13 21.06 -4.38
C LYS A 48 -19.18 20.45 -5.42
N LYS A 49 -17.90 20.25 -5.08
CA LYS A 49 -16.90 19.55 -5.89
C LYS A 49 -16.98 18.07 -5.56
N LYS A 50 -17.01 17.23 -6.59
CA LYS A 50 -16.88 15.78 -6.44
C LYS A 50 -15.53 15.49 -5.78
N LEU A 51 -15.53 15.21 -4.48
CA LEU A 51 -14.37 14.65 -3.81
C LEU A 51 -14.34 13.16 -4.13
N THR A 52 -13.21 12.70 -4.62
CA THR A 52 -12.90 11.28 -4.71
C THR A 52 -12.00 10.90 -3.54
N PHE A 53 -11.95 9.61 -3.23
CA PHE A 53 -11.04 9.04 -2.25
C PHE A 53 -10.31 7.85 -2.85
N GLU A 54 -9.05 7.67 -2.46
CA GLU A 54 -8.21 6.54 -2.81
C GLU A 54 -7.83 5.78 -1.55
N THR A 55 -7.93 4.46 -1.59
CA THR A 55 -7.61 3.58 -0.47
C THR A 55 -6.21 3.00 -0.66
N TYR A 56 -5.31 3.33 0.26
CA TYR A 56 -3.96 2.83 0.35
C TYR A 56 -3.91 1.72 1.40
N THR A 57 -3.31 0.60 1.04
CA THR A 57 -3.21 -0.55 1.96
C THR A 57 -1.74 -0.93 2.08
N THR A 58 -1.27 -1.12 3.30
CA THR A 58 0.09 -1.63 3.54
C THR A 58 0.20 -3.04 2.96
N GLY A 59 1.10 -3.24 1.98
CA GLY A 59 1.30 -4.52 1.30
C GLY A 59 0.48 -4.74 0.02
N VAL A 60 -0.22 -3.72 -0.49
CA VAL A 60 -0.87 -3.78 -1.81
C VAL A 60 -0.06 -3.00 -2.83
N VAL A 61 0.41 -3.72 -3.84
CA VAL A 61 0.94 -3.18 -5.10
C VAL A 61 -0.24 -2.58 -5.85
N ASP A 62 -0.30 -1.25 -5.96
CA ASP A 62 -1.27 -0.57 -6.82
C ASP A 62 -0.85 -0.80 -8.28
N THR A 63 -1.39 -1.81 -8.96
CA THR A 63 -1.15 -2.00 -10.40
C THR A 63 -2.08 -1.12 -11.23
N SER A 64 -2.36 0.11 -10.79
CA SER A 64 -3.20 1.02 -11.58
C SER A 64 -2.37 1.56 -12.74
N LYS A 65 -2.70 1.11 -13.95
CA LYS A 65 -2.16 1.73 -15.16
C LYS A 65 -2.61 3.19 -15.19
N ASN A 66 -1.65 4.10 -15.32
CA ASN A 66 -1.96 5.49 -15.64
C ASN A 66 -2.60 5.57 -17.05
N ASP A 67 -3.16 6.73 -17.43
CA ASP A 67 -3.75 6.98 -18.75
C ASP A 67 -2.79 6.69 -19.94
N GLU A 68 -1.50 6.49 -19.68
CA GLU A 68 -0.47 6.10 -20.67
C GLU A 68 -0.19 4.58 -20.71
N GLY A 69 -0.90 3.76 -19.92
CA GLY A 69 -0.75 2.31 -19.91
C GLY A 69 0.48 1.79 -19.14
N LYS A 70 1.20 2.65 -18.41
CA LYS A 70 2.35 2.26 -17.58
C LYS A 70 1.91 1.94 -16.15
N VAL A 71 2.49 0.86 -15.61
CA VAL A 71 2.27 0.39 -14.25
C VAL A 71 3.15 1.22 -13.30
N ASP A 72 2.54 1.97 -12.39
CA ASP A 72 3.25 2.69 -11.34
C ASP A 72 3.37 1.75 -10.13
N VAL A 73 4.58 1.24 -9.87
CA VAL A 73 4.82 0.27 -8.81
C VAL A 73 5.17 1.03 -7.52
N VAL A 74 4.20 1.16 -6.61
CA VAL A 74 4.46 1.68 -5.27
C VAL A 74 4.58 0.51 -4.30
N GLU A 75 5.81 0.24 -3.85
CA GLU A 75 6.11 -0.84 -2.91
C GLU A 75 6.07 -0.35 -1.46
N PHE A 76 5.29 -1.07 -0.65
CA PHE A 76 5.22 -0.93 0.80
C PHE A 76 5.66 -2.25 1.46
N PRO A 77 6.24 -2.22 2.66
CA PRO A 77 6.67 -3.44 3.34
C PRO A 77 5.50 -4.39 3.65
N LEU A 78 5.74 -5.68 3.47
CA LEU A 78 4.81 -6.77 3.79
C LEU A 78 4.61 -6.87 5.30
N ASN A 79 3.41 -6.55 5.79
CA ASN A 79 3.06 -6.70 7.20
C ASN A 79 2.34 -8.03 7.48
N GLU A 80 2.16 -8.38 8.77
CA GLU A 80 1.51 -9.63 9.19
C GLU A 80 0.12 -9.89 8.55
N LYS A 81 -0.67 -8.84 8.29
CA LYS A 81 -2.00 -8.99 7.68
C LYS A 81 -1.87 -9.31 6.19
N ALA A 82 -0.95 -8.66 5.49
CA ALA A 82 -0.62 -8.97 4.10
C ALA A 82 -0.07 -10.39 3.99
N ILE A 83 0.89 -10.77 4.84
CA ILE A 83 1.50 -12.11 4.88
C ILE A 83 0.44 -13.22 5.08
N LYS A 84 -0.56 -12.97 5.92
CA LYS A 84 -1.70 -13.89 6.11
C LYS A 84 -2.61 -13.97 4.88
N ALA A 85 -2.78 -12.86 4.17
CA ALA A 85 -3.61 -12.78 2.96
C ALA A 85 -2.95 -13.43 1.72
N PHE A 86 -1.63 -13.39 1.62
CA PHE A 86 -0.89 -14.04 0.52
C PHE A 86 -0.76 -15.55 0.71
N LYS A 87 -0.78 -16.31 -0.40
CA LYS A 87 -0.39 -17.72 -0.37
C LYS A 87 1.13 -17.82 -0.31
N LEU A 88 1.64 -18.92 0.25
CA LEU A 88 3.08 -19.15 0.37
C LEU A 88 3.76 -19.13 -1.01
N GLY A 89 3.16 -19.76 -2.03
CA GLY A 89 3.68 -19.76 -3.39
C GLY A 89 3.73 -18.39 -4.07
N ASP A 90 2.82 -17.47 -3.72
CA ASP A 90 2.86 -16.10 -4.24
C ASP A 90 4.05 -15.32 -3.62
N LEU A 91 4.31 -15.51 -2.33
CA LEU A 91 5.46 -14.92 -1.65
C LEU A 91 6.79 -15.52 -2.14
N GLN A 92 6.83 -16.83 -2.38
CA GLN A 92 8.01 -17.51 -2.94
C GLN A 92 8.36 -16.96 -4.32
N LYS A 93 7.37 -16.81 -5.21
CA LYS A 93 7.58 -16.19 -6.52
C LYS A 93 8.11 -14.76 -6.43
N MET A 94 7.58 -13.96 -5.50
CA MET A 94 8.08 -12.59 -5.29
C MET A 94 9.54 -12.59 -4.81
N ALA A 95 9.92 -13.52 -3.94
CA ALA A 95 11.30 -13.66 -3.49
C ALA A 95 12.23 -14.16 -4.61
N GLU A 96 11.79 -15.12 -5.43
CA GLU A 96 12.55 -15.59 -6.61
C GLU A 96 12.79 -14.48 -7.63
N ASP A 97 11.77 -13.65 -7.91
CA ASP A 97 11.88 -12.49 -8.81
C ASP A 97 12.92 -11.47 -8.31
N LEU A 98 13.02 -11.33 -6.99
CA LEU A 98 14.00 -10.51 -6.29
C LEU A 98 15.37 -11.21 -6.10
N LYS A 99 15.56 -12.41 -6.67
CA LYS A 99 16.77 -13.23 -6.52
C LYS A 99 17.14 -13.55 -5.07
N ILE A 100 16.15 -13.63 -4.19
CA ILE A 100 16.31 -14.06 -2.81
C ILE A 100 16.32 -15.59 -2.79
N ASP A 101 17.33 -16.18 -2.16
CA ASP A 101 17.37 -17.63 -1.96
C ASP A 101 16.30 -18.05 -0.95
N VAL A 102 15.26 -18.71 -1.44
CA VAL A 102 14.12 -19.16 -0.63
C VAL A 102 14.31 -20.56 -0.04
N ALA A 103 15.44 -21.23 -0.29
CA ALA A 103 15.64 -22.62 0.13
C ALA A 103 15.65 -22.76 1.66
N GLU A 104 16.11 -21.73 2.38
CA GLU A 104 16.11 -21.66 3.85
C GLU A 104 14.89 -20.91 4.43
N LEU A 105 13.97 -20.43 3.57
CA LEU A 105 12.81 -19.64 3.96
C LEU A 105 11.54 -20.51 3.95
N ASP A 106 11.39 -21.35 4.98
CA ASP A 106 10.30 -22.33 5.12
C ASP A 106 8.93 -21.74 5.52
N THR A 107 8.88 -20.44 5.87
CA THR A 107 7.63 -19.79 6.31
C THR A 107 7.33 -18.51 5.54
N LYS A 108 6.03 -18.20 5.42
CA LYS A 108 5.55 -16.93 4.85
C LYS A 108 6.19 -15.72 5.53
N GLN A 109 6.45 -15.81 6.83
CA GLN A 109 7.02 -14.72 7.62
C GLN A 109 8.50 -14.49 7.27
N LYS A 110 9.31 -15.55 7.19
CA LYS A 110 10.72 -15.47 6.82
C LYS A 110 10.90 -14.93 5.40
N ILE A 111 10.08 -15.39 4.46
CA ILE A 111 10.10 -14.89 3.08
C ILE A 111 9.75 -13.40 3.03
N ALA A 112 8.70 -12.98 3.73
CA ALA A 112 8.31 -11.58 3.76
C ALA A 112 9.35 -10.67 4.42
N ASP A 113 10.04 -11.15 5.46
CA ASP A 113 11.12 -10.43 6.14
C ASP A 113 12.32 -10.23 5.21
N ALA A 114 12.71 -11.26 4.46
CA ALA A 114 13.78 -11.19 3.47
C ALA A 114 13.43 -10.22 2.33
N ILE A 115 12.20 -10.29 1.81
CA ILE A 115 11.68 -9.34 0.81
C ILE A 115 11.71 -7.91 1.33
N ASN A 116 11.28 -7.67 2.57
CA ASN A 116 11.27 -6.35 3.18
C ASN A 116 12.67 -5.80 3.41
N THR A 117 13.60 -6.66 3.85
CA THR A 117 15.01 -6.31 4.10
C THR A 117 15.68 -5.87 2.81
N LEU A 118 15.57 -6.68 1.76
CA LEU A 118 16.17 -6.36 0.46
C LEU A 118 15.61 -5.05 -0.14
N LYS A 119 14.31 -4.81 0.02
CA LYS A 119 13.64 -3.57 -0.44
C LYS A 119 13.95 -2.35 0.41
N ALA A 120 14.47 -2.53 1.63
CA ALA A 120 14.92 -1.42 2.48
C ALA A 120 16.38 -1.04 2.20
N GLU A 121 17.17 -1.94 1.61
CA GLU A 121 18.59 -1.75 1.27
C GLU A 121 18.82 -1.31 -0.18
N ALA A 122 17.81 -1.40 -1.06
CA ALA A 122 17.83 -0.94 -2.46
C ALA A 122 17.40 0.53 -2.61
#